data_AF-A0A811JSX8-F1
#
_entry.id   AF-A0A811JSX8-F1
#
_cell.length_a   1.000
_cell.length_b   1.000
_cell.length_c   1.000
_cell.angle_alpha   90.00
_cell.angle_beta   90.00
_cell.angle_gamma   90.00
#
_symmetry.space_group_name_H-M   'P 1'
#
loop_
_entity.id
_entity.type
_entity.pdbx_description
1 polymer ?
#
loop_
_entity_poly.entity_id
_entity_poly.type
_entity_poly.pdbx_seq_one_letter_code
_entity_poly.pdbx_strand_id
1 'polypeptide(L)'
;MSDGYGWKVTNYGLTQNNRPVQRPVHMPEARLDLEQKEPLKEESVIQEKLDQYHDRTLVFENEDKIIYLFDYCKSSGRTEVLNRHVLKKLKDHDHWAVIKHPFVLNYVNERILSCTLFYAIHIIVYFFFLFLLYSYVHSPPSMVKNLIVTTIIGFFVFFMLIKATLKLQKGWSAVSFWFKISYAFNLLTYALTLFYVWSFYLFNFDNYNQEIKRTVSWFLPIFAILSSWINCLYVLRKSPCGTYILMMSKILRSFLGTTVIWIPTLLCFAFCFQLIMRDSGTQPWDDPEYGNYSSNIFMAMFQSFTKTSAMMIGEVEANDILERKTWIANLLLIAFEVITVILLMNLMISLAVGDVSDLRVSAEEYLLRIKVNFCIEALHLSEQVSLLDCLPFIQVLHRAQTNNVLVLNKNNDDVFSMHIKAIRGRFFTEENLFPPHKEEVFELVMNATGLKVRKDLWNTKSTVMALKDLTFRMTETTPSGIRLVRNKDHGKELLTFIDPEGSWRKFQRWLIGLNWKALLLS
;
A
#
# COMPACT_ATOMS: atom_id res chain seq x y z
N MET A 1 -64.01 -38.43 0.33
CA MET A 1 -63.02 -38.49 -0.77
C MET A 1 -63.49 -37.52 -1.85
N SER A 2 -63.07 -36.26 -1.95
CA SER A 2 -62.11 -35.47 -1.17
C SER A 2 -62.80 -34.16 -0.78
N ASP A 3 -62.82 -33.91 0.53
CA ASP A 3 -63.35 -32.75 1.24
C ASP A 3 -62.49 -31.50 0.97
N GLY A 4 -62.91 -30.25 1.17
CA GLY A 4 -64.13 -29.72 1.75
C GLY A 4 -64.00 -28.22 1.99
N TYR A 5 -65.12 -27.52 1.79
CA TYR A 5 -65.70 -26.39 2.55
C TYR A 5 -64.79 -25.30 3.16
N GLY A 6 -65.11 -24.01 3.09
CA GLY A 6 -66.38 -23.35 2.84
C GLY A 6 -66.42 -22.04 3.64
N TRP A 7 -66.66 -20.92 2.96
CA TRP A 7 -66.80 -19.59 3.56
C TRP A 7 -68.20 -19.43 4.16
N LYS A 8 -68.30 -18.91 5.39
CA LYS A 8 -69.54 -18.31 5.92
C LYS A 8 -69.23 -17.04 6.71
N VAL A 9 -69.83 -15.95 6.22
CA VAL A 9 -69.94 -14.65 6.86
C VAL A 9 -71.32 -14.57 7.49
N THR A 10 -71.42 -14.15 8.76
CA THR A 10 -72.61 -13.49 9.31
C THR A 10 -72.20 -12.53 10.43
N ASN A 11 -73.06 -11.54 10.64
CA ASN A 11 -72.74 -10.17 11.00
C ASN A 11 -73.50 -9.76 12.28
N TYR A 12 -72.98 -8.75 12.98
CA TYR A 12 -73.58 -7.85 13.99
C TYR A 12 -73.92 -8.33 15.42
N GLY A 13 -73.49 -7.50 16.39
CA GLY A 13 -74.12 -7.36 17.71
C GLY A 13 -73.23 -6.82 18.83
N LEU A 14 -73.17 -5.50 19.01
CA LEU A 14 -72.69 -4.80 20.22
C LEU A 14 -73.59 -5.17 21.43
N THR A 15 -73.08 -5.42 22.64
CA THR A 15 -72.89 -4.37 23.68
C THR A 15 -72.34 -4.94 25.01
N GLN A 16 -71.47 -4.12 25.63
CA GLN A 16 -71.23 -3.84 27.05
C GLN A 16 -70.78 -4.91 28.08
N ASN A 17 -69.55 -4.65 28.58
CA ASN A 17 -69.07 -4.62 29.97
C ASN A 17 -69.49 -5.72 30.96
N ASN A 18 -68.51 -6.54 31.37
CA ASN A 18 -68.20 -6.79 32.78
C ASN A 18 -66.78 -7.39 32.91
N ARG A 19 -65.88 -6.69 33.61
CA ARG A 19 -64.68 -7.28 34.26
C ARG A 19 -65.18 -8.04 35.51
N PRO A 20 -64.58 -9.17 35.95
CA PRO A 20 -63.28 -9.08 36.63
C PRO A 20 -62.36 -10.33 36.62
N VAL A 21 -61.17 -10.11 37.19
CA VAL A 21 -60.17 -11.04 37.75
C VAL A 21 -59.21 -11.75 36.77
N GLN A 22 -58.08 -11.09 36.50
CA GLN A 22 -56.86 -11.74 36.00
C GLN A 22 -56.14 -12.46 37.15
N ARG A 23 -55.92 -13.78 36.98
CA ARG A 23 -54.85 -14.50 37.69
C ARG A 23 -53.55 -14.30 36.90
N PRO A 24 -52.40 -14.05 37.56
CA PRO A 24 -51.14 -13.86 36.85
C PRO A 24 -50.69 -15.17 36.20
N VAL A 25 -50.60 -15.16 34.88
CA VAL A 25 -49.94 -16.19 34.08
C VAL A 25 -48.44 -16.00 34.24
N HIS A 26 -47.77 -17.00 34.80
CA HIS A 26 -46.31 -17.08 34.88
C HIS A 26 -45.76 -17.16 33.45
N MET A 27 -45.19 -16.06 32.94
CA MET A 27 -44.37 -16.11 31.74
C MET A 27 -43.00 -16.69 32.08
N PRO A 28 -42.47 -17.64 31.29
CA PRO A 28 -41.10 -18.11 31.44
C PRO A 28 -40.12 -17.00 31.08
N GLU A 29 -39.12 -16.79 31.95
CA GLU A 29 -37.96 -15.93 31.70
C GLU A 29 -37.30 -16.32 30.37
N ALA A 30 -37.30 -15.38 29.42
CA ALA A 30 -36.46 -15.47 28.24
C ALA A 30 -35.00 -15.34 28.67
N ARG A 31 -34.32 -16.47 28.89
CA ARG A 31 -32.86 -16.55 28.91
C ARG A 31 -32.37 -16.20 27.50
N LEU A 32 -31.87 -14.98 27.35
CA LEU A 32 -30.90 -14.66 26.32
C LEU A 32 -29.60 -15.37 26.69
N ASP A 33 -29.45 -16.60 26.20
CA ASP A 33 -28.16 -17.30 26.19
C ASP A 33 -27.23 -16.50 25.27
N LEU A 34 -26.46 -15.59 25.87
CA LEU A 34 -25.29 -14.99 25.24
C LEU A 34 -24.32 -16.13 24.98
N GLU A 35 -24.29 -16.60 23.73
CA GLU A 35 -23.33 -17.55 23.22
C GLU A 35 -21.92 -16.96 23.45
N GLN A 36 -21.29 -17.37 24.54
CA GLN A 36 -19.93 -16.97 24.91
C GLN A 36 -19.00 -17.71 23.94
N LYS A 37 -18.79 -17.11 22.78
CA LYS A 37 -17.89 -17.61 21.74
C LYS A 37 -16.48 -17.61 22.32
N GLU A 38 -15.97 -18.79 22.69
CA GLU A 38 -14.56 -18.95 23.05
C GLU A 38 -13.71 -18.37 21.90
N PRO A 39 -12.75 -17.46 22.18
CA PRO A 39 -11.91 -16.92 21.13
C PRO A 39 -11.22 -18.09 20.43
N LEU A 40 -11.26 -18.08 19.10
CA LEU A 40 -10.58 -19.08 18.29
C LEU A 40 -9.14 -19.18 18.79
N LYS A 41 -8.63 -20.41 19.00
CA LYS A 41 -7.30 -20.68 19.59
C LYS A 41 -6.17 -19.78 19.02
N GLU A 42 -6.29 -19.36 17.77
CA GLU A 42 -5.38 -18.43 17.10
C GLU A 42 -5.44 -16.98 17.62
N GLU A 43 -6.64 -16.45 17.91
CA GLU A 43 -6.83 -15.12 18.51
C GLU A 43 -6.21 -15.06 19.91
N SER A 44 -6.33 -16.13 20.69
CA SER A 44 -5.69 -16.20 22.02
C SER A 44 -4.16 -16.11 21.96
N VAL A 45 -3.54 -16.70 20.94
CA VAL A 45 -2.08 -16.65 20.72
C VAL A 45 -1.63 -15.27 20.24
N ILE A 46 -2.46 -14.59 19.44
CA ILE A 46 -2.21 -13.20 19.02
C ILE A 46 -2.26 -12.29 20.24
N GLN A 47 -3.28 -12.43 21.08
CA GLN A 47 -3.46 -11.63 22.29
C GLN A 47 -2.32 -11.84 23.28
N GLU A 48 -1.93 -13.09 23.56
CA GLU A 48 -0.80 -13.40 24.45
C GLU A 48 0.50 -12.71 24.00
N LYS A 49 0.75 -12.68 22.68
CA LYS A 49 1.93 -11.98 22.13
C LYS A 49 1.81 -10.46 22.21
N LEU A 50 0.61 -9.91 22.03
CA LEU A 50 0.38 -8.47 22.20
C LEU A 50 0.65 -8.09 23.66
N ASP A 51 0.12 -8.84 24.62
CA ASP A 51 0.32 -8.61 26.04
C ASP A 51 1.81 -8.69 26.41
N GLN A 52 2.53 -9.68 25.86
CA GLN A 52 3.99 -9.78 26.03
C GLN A 52 4.74 -8.54 25.51
N TYR A 53 4.27 -7.90 24.43
CA TYR A 53 4.88 -6.70 23.87
C TYR A 53 4.42 -5.42 24.56
N HIS A 54 3.20 -5.37 25.08
CA HIS A 54 2.71 -4.33 25.97
C HIS A 54 3.56 -4.26 27.24
N ASP A 55 3.87 -5.41 27.86
CA ASP A 55 4.74 -5.48 29.04
C ASP A 55 6.16 -4.94 28.81
N ARG A 56 6.60 -4.92 27.55
CA ARG A 56 7.93 -4.46 27.12
C ARG A 56 7.92 -3.05 26.53
N THR A 57 6.78 -2.37 26.61
CA THR A 57 6.61 -1.02 26.06
C THR A 57 6.03 -0.10 27.11
N LEU A 58 6.65 1.06 27.29
CA LEU A 58 6.11 2.13 28.12
C LEU A 58 5.91 3.37 27.25
N VAL A 59 4.84 4.12 27.55
CA VAL A 59 4.54 5.40 26.92
C VAL A 59 4.58 6.48 27.97
N PHE A 60 5.23 7.58 27.67
CA PHE A 60 5.11 8.82 28.41
C PHE A 60 4.53 9.87 27.48
N GLU A 61 3.43 10.49 27.88
CA GLU A 61 2.75 11.50 27.09
C GLU A 61 2.71 12.81 27.86
N ASN A 62 3.14 13.87 27.19
CA ASN A 62 3.02 15.26 27.63
C ASN A 62 2.29 16.07 26.55
N GLU A 63 1.96 17.33 26.85
CA GLU A 63 1.32 18.26 25.91
C GLU A 63 2.15 18.44 24.64
N ASP A 64 3.49 18.47 24.75
CA ASP A 64 4.39 18.71 23.61
C ASP A 64 4.97 17.44 22.97
N LYS A 65 5.09 16.34 23.71
CA LYS A 65 5.87 15.16 23.28
C LYS A 65 5.22 13.83 23.70
N ILE A 66 5.32 12.83 22.84
CA ILE A 66 5.04 11.41 23.15
C ILE A 66 6.36 10.65 23.10
N ILE A 67 6.69 9.93 24.16
CA ILE A 67 7.93 9.17 24.27
C ILE A 67 7.59 7.69 24.47
N TYR A 68 8.07 6.84 23.57
CA TYR A 68 7.98 5.39 23.71
C TYR A 68 9.31 4.83 24.19
N LEU A 69 9.26 3.93 25.18
CA LEU A 69 10.39 3.19 25.71
C LEU A 69 10.18 1.70 25.43
N PHE A 70 11.21 1.02 24.94
CA PHE A 70 11.13 -0.37 24.50
C PHE A 70 12.19 -1.25 25.16
N ASP A 71 11.80 -2.39 25.75
CA ASP A 71 12.76 -3.39 26.24
C ASP A 71 13.00 -4.50 25.21
N TYR A 72 14.01 -4.30 24.36
CA TYR A 72 14.47 -5.30 23.40
C TYR A 72 15.36 -6.39 24.01
N CYS A 73 15.83 -6.24 25.25
CA CYS A 73 16.80 -7.17 25.83
C CYS A 73 16.16 -8.50 26.22
N LYS A 74 16.80 -9.60 25.83
CA LYS A 74 16.52 -10.93 26.39
C LYS A 74 17.16 -11.06 27.77
N SER A 75 16.66 -11.97 28.62
CA SER A 75 17.15 -12.20 29.99
C SER A 75 18.68 -12.43 30.08
N SER A 76 19.31 -12.89 28.99
CA SER A 76 20.75 -13.11 28.86
C SER A 76 21.57 -11.90 28.36
N GLY A 77 20.94 -10.74 28.12
CA GLY A 77 21.57 -9.44 27.80
C GLY A 77 22.26 -9.31 26.43
N ARG A 78 22.64 -10.41 25.76
CA ARG A 78 23.41 -10.36 24.50
C ARG A 78 22.58 -10.42 23.21
N THR A 79 21.31 -10.80 23.27
CA THR A 79 20.46 -10.97 22.08
C THR A 79 19.15 -10.23 22.24
N GLU A 80 18.67 -9.64 21.15
CA GLU A 80 17.35 -9.01 21.12
C GLU A 80 16.22 -10.04 21.05
N VAL A 81 15.06 -9.70 21.63
CA VAL A 81 13.86 -10.54 21.58
C VAL A 81 13.34 -10.66 20.15
N LEU A 82 13.38 -9.55 19.40
CA LEU A 82 13.03 -9.52 17.99
C LEU A 82 14.24 -9.90 17.14
N ASN A 83 14.03 -10.89 16.28
CA ASN A 83 15.00 -11.32 15.28
C ASN A 83 14.27 -11.56 13.95
N ARG A 84 15.02 -11.74 12.87
CA ARG A 84 14.48 -12.08 11.54
C ARG A 84 13.50 -13.24 11.59
N HIS A 85 13.80 -14.31 12.34
CA HIS A 85 12.95 -15.49 12.46
C HIS A 85 11.59 -15.18 13.09
N VAL A 86 11.55 -14.31 14.10
CA VAL A 86 10.31 -13.90 14.77
C VAL A 86 9.47 -13.07 13.81
N LEU A 87 10.06 -12.07 13.15
CA LEU A 87 9.38 -11.27 12.14
C LEU A 87 8.83 -12.12 10.99
N LYS A 88 9.63 -13.08 10.53
CA LYS A 88 9.23 -14.01 9.47
C LYS A 88 8.05 -14.88 9.93
N LYS A 89 8.07 -15.44 11.14
CA LYS A 89 6.97 -16.26 11.68
C LYS A 89 5.68 -15.43 11.82
N LEU A 90 5.77 -14.20 12.32
CA LEU A 90 4.62 -13.30 12.43
C LEU A 90 4.02 -12.99 11.06
N LYS A 91 4.87 -12.76 10.05
CA LYS A 91 4.42 -12.49 8.69
C LYS A 91 3.82 -13.73 8.02
N ASP A 92 4.47 -14.89 8.14
CA ASP A 92 4.03 -16.13 7.49
C ASP A 92 2.69 -16.63 8.07
N HIS A 93 2.36 -16.26 9.31
CA HIS A 93 1.05 -16.52 9.95
C HIS A 93 0.05 -15.35 9.76
N ASP A 94 0.38 -14.30 9.00
CA ASP A 94 -0.46 -13.10 8.79
C ASP A 94 -0.89 -12.36 10.10
N HIS A 95 -0.09 -12.45 11.17
CA HIS A 95 -0.33 -11.76 12.44
C HIS A 95 -0.02 -10.25 12.37
N TRP A 96 -0.69 -9.50 11.49
CA TRP A 96 -0.41 -8.08 11.25
C TRP A 96 -0.74 -7.18 12.42
N ALA A 97 -1.70 -7.54 13.27
CA ALA A 97 -2.00 -6.81 14.50
C ALA A 97 -0.74 -6.70 15.39
N VAL A 98 -0.01 -7.80 15.54
CA VAL A 98 1.26 -7.86 16.29
C VAL A 98 2.38 -7.08 15.59
N ILE A 99 2.44 -7.12 14.26
CA ILE A 99 3.46 -6.38 13.47
C ILE A 99 3.24 -4.87 13.54
N LYS A 100 1.98 -4.43 13.58
CA LYS A 100 1.59 -3.01 13.72
C LYS A 100 1.84 -2.47 15.13
N HIS A 101 2.17 -3.32 16.10
CA HIS A 101 2.49 -2.88 17.46
C HIS A 101 3.74 -1.98 17.47
N PRO A 102 3.76 -0.84 18.22
CA PRO A 102 4.87 0.12 18.22
C PRO A 102 6.24 -0.50 18.50
N PHE A 103 6.32 -1.48 19.41
CA PHE A 103 7.54 -2.26 19.70
C PHE A 103 8.17 -2.90 18.46
N VAL A 104 7.34 -3.52 17.60
CA VAL A 104 7.79 -4.22 16.40
C VAL A 104 8.06 -3.23 15.27
N LEU A 105 7.20 -2.22 15.10
CA LEU A 105 7.38 -1.17 14.10
C LEU A 105 8.68 -0.38 14.32
N ASN A 106 8.98 0.01 15.56
CA ASN A 106 10.22 0.71 15.86
C ASN A 106 11.45 -0.14 15.50
N TYR A 107 11.46 -1.43 15.88
CA TYR A 107 12.51 -2.35 15.46
C TYR A 107 12.65 -2.42 13.93
N VAL A 108 11.55 -2.58 13.20
CA VAL A 108 11.57 -2.62 11.73
C VAL A 108 12.12 -1.32 11.15
N ASN A 109 11.68 -0.17 11.64
CA ASN A 109 12.10 1.14 11.18
C ASN A 109 13.60 1.37 11.40
N GLU A 110 14.12 1.04 12.57
CA GLU A 110 15.55 1.17 12.91
C GLU A 110 16.45 0.29 12.03
N ARG A 111 16.00 -0.93 11.70
CA ARG A 111 16.72 -1.82 10.77
C ARG A 111 16.69 -1.30 9.34
N ILE A 112 15.56 -0.75 8.88
CA ILE A 112 15.47 -0.16 7.54
C ILE A 112 16.31 1.13 7.46
N LEU A 113 16.33 1.96 8.52
CA LEU A 113 17.17 3.16 8.61
C LEU A 113 18.65 2.84 8.43
N SER A 114 19.10 1.70 8.96
CA SER A 114 20.47 1.22 8.80
C SER A 114 20.78 0.78 7.35
N CYS A 115 19.76 0.45 6.56
CA CYS A 115 19.89 0.06 5.15
C CYS A 115 19.73 1.23 4.17
N THR A 116 19.43 2.43 4.66
CA THR A 116 19.09 3.58 3.81
C THR A 116 20.22 4.03 2.89
N LEU A 117 21.48 3.91 3.33
CA LEU A 117 22.63 4.27 2.51
C LEU A 117 22.66 3.45 1.21
N PHE A 118 22.52 2.13 1.31
CA PHE A 118 22.46 1.24 0.14
C PHE A 118 21.27 1.58 -0.77
N TYR A 119 20.12 1.90 -0.18
CA TYR A 119 18.94 2.31 -0.93
C TYR A 119 19.13 3.65 -1.65
N ALA A 120 19.75 4.65 -1.00
CA ALA A 120 20.06 5.94 -1.58
C ALA A 120 21.03 5.80 -2.77
N ILE A 121 22.12 5.04 -2.59
CA ILE A 121 23.08 4.75 -3.65
C ILE A 121 22.36 4.06 -4.83
N HIS A 122 21.49 3.10 -4.55
CA HIS A 122 20.72 2.42 -5.60
C HIS A 122 19.84 3.40 -6.40
N ILE A 123 19.12 4.32 -5.72
CA ILE A 123 18.33 5.35 -6.40
C ILE A 123 19.21 6.25 -7.27
N ILE A 124 20.34 6.72 -6.74
CA ILE A 124 21.26 7.61 -7.46
C ILE A 124 21.82 6.91 -8.71
N VAL A 125 22.27 5.66 -8.58
CA VAL A 125 22.76 4.86 -9.71
C VAL A 125 21.65 4.67 -10.76
N TYR A 126 20.41 4.49 -10.33
CA TYR A 126 19.28 4.32 -11.24
C TYR A 126 18.94 5.63 -11.99
N PHE A 127 18.95 6.79 -11.33
CA PHE A 127 18.79 8.08 -12.00
C PHE A 127 19.93 8.38 -12.96
N PHE A 128 21.16 8.06 -12.58
CA PHE A 128 22.32 8.17 -13.48
C PHE A 128 22.15 7.28 -14.72
N PHE A 129 21.66 6.04 -14.54
CA PHE A 129 21.32 5.14 -15.64
C PHE A 129 20.25 5.71 -16.58
N LEU A 130 19.19 6.30 -16.05
CA LEU A 130 18.15 6.97 -16.87
C LEU A 130 18.70 8.18 -17.63
N PHE A 131 19.55 8.98 -16.98
CA PHE A 131 20.20 10.12 -17.62
C PHE A 131 21.12 9.66 -18.77
N LEU A 132 21.87 8.58 -18.56
CA LEU A 132 22.66 7.97 -19.63
C LEU A 132 21.79 7.53 -20.80
N LEU A 133 20.67 6.83 -20.54
CA LEU A 133 19.73 6.42 -21.60
C LEU A 133 19.17 7.59 -22.39
N TYR A 134 18.81 8.69 -21.70
CA TYR A 134 18.35 9.91 -22.34
C TYR A 134 19.45 10.55 -23.22
N SER A 135 20.72 10.49 -22.79
CA SER A 135 21.85 10.99 -23.59
C SER A 135 22.00 10.26 -24.94
N TYR A 136 21.63 8.98 -25.05
CA TYR A 136 21.67 8.24 -26.33
C TYR A 136 20.65 8.75 -27.35
N VAL A 137 19.59 9.42 -26.92
CA VAL A 137 18.62 10.02 -27.84
C VAL A 137 19.24 11.20 -28.60
N HIS A 138 20.14 11.95 -27.96
CA HIS A 138 20.69 13.20 -28.50
C HIS A 138 22.12 13.08 -29.02
N SER A 139 22.89 12.09 -28.56
CA SER A 139 24.31 11.95 -28.89
C SER A 139 24.60 10.58 -29.52
N PRO A 140 25.54 10.51 -30.48
CA PRO A 140 25.91 9.24 -31.09
C PRO A 140 26.45 8.25 -30.04
N PRO A 141 26.25 6.95 -30.25
CA PRO A 141 26.69 5.91 -29.32
C PRO A 141 28.22 5.88 -29.27
N SER A 142 28.79 6.14 -28.10
CA SER A 142 30.24 6.02 -27.86
C SER A 142 30.54 4.71 -27.14
N MET A 143 31.66 4.06 -27.48
CA MET A 143 32.07 2.80 -26.84
C MET A 143 32.17 2.91 -25.31
N VAL A 144 32.64 4.05 -24.80
CA VAL A 144 32.75 4.32 -23.35
C VAL A 144 31.38 4.33 -22.67
N LYS A 145 30.42 5.10 -23.21
CA LYS A 145 29.03 5.11 -22.70
C LYS A 145 28.41 3.70 -22.72
N ASN A 146 28.66 2.92 -23.77
CA ASN A 146 28.12 1.55 -23.89
C ASN A 146 28.66 0.64 -22.79
N LEU A 147 29.96 0.73 -22.51
CA LEU A 147 30.62 -0.03 -21.46
C LEU A 147 30.11 0.36 -20.07
N ILE A 148 29.93 1.66 -19.81
CA ILE A 148 29.35 2.15 -18.55
C ILE A 148 27.93 1.61 -18.35
N VAL A 149 27.05 1.73 -19.34
CA VAL A 149 25.68 1.21 -19.25
C VAL A 149 25.65 -0.29 -19.05
N THR A 150 26.47 -1.03 -19.81
CA THR A 150 26.57 -2.50 -19.67
C THR A 150 27.06 -2.89 -18.28
N THR A 151 27.99 -2.14 -17.70
CA THR A 151 28.49 -2.37 -16.32
C THR A 151 27.39 -2.14 -15.29
N ILE A 152 26.61 -1.06 -15.43
CA ILE A 152 25.48 -0.77 -14.52
C ILE A 152 24.40 -1.86 -14.64
N ILE A 153 24.07 -2.30 -15.86
CA ILE A 153 23.12 -3.40 -16.07
C ILE A 153 23.65 -4.70 -15.45
N GLY A 154 24.94 -5.01 -15.63
CA GLY A 154 25.58 -6.16 -15.00
C GLY A 154 25.46 -6.13 -13.47
N PHE A 155 25.67 -4.96 -12.87
CA PHE A 155 25.45 -4.74 -11.44
C PHE A 155 23.99 -5.00 -11.02
N PHE A 156 23.00 -4.48 -11.74
CA PHE A 156 21.58 -4.74 -11.44
C PHE A 156 21.19 -6.21 -11.60
N VAL A 157 21.66 -6.87 -12.65
CA VAL A 157 21.43 -8.30 -12.89
C VAL A 157 22.05 -9.12 -11.76
N PHE A 158 23.26 -8.79 -11.31
CA PHE A 158 23.90 -9.45 -10.17
C PHE A 158 23.04 -9.36 -8.89
N PHE A 159 22.56 -8.17 -8.53
CA PHE A 159 21.66 -8.01 -7.38
C PHE A 159 20.34 -8.76 -7.56
N MET A 160 19.80 -8.81 -8.78
CA MET A 160 18.62 -9.61 -9.08
C MET A 160 18.86 -11.12 -8.90
N LEU A 161 20.02 -11.63 -9.31
CA LEU A 161 20.40 -13.03 -9.12
C LEU A 161 20.55 -13.36 -7.63
N ILE A 162 21.16 -12.48 -6.84
CA ILE A 162 21.20 -12.62 -5.37
C ILE A 162 19.77 -12.67 -4.81
N LYS A 163 18.90 -11.75 -5.24
CA LYS A 163 17.50 -11.74 -4.78
C LYS A 163 16.73 -13.00 -5.19
N ALA A 164 16.98 -13.52 -6.38
CA ALA A 164 16.37 -14.76 -6.88
C ALA A 164 16.84 -15.97 -6.08
N THR A 165 18.15 -16.12 -5.86
CA THR A 165 18.72 -17.22 -5.07
C THR A 165 18.19 -17.23 -3.63
N LEU A 166 18.14 -16.07 -2.96
CA LEU A 166 17.57 -15.94 -1.61
C LEU A 166 16.08 -16.32 -1.53
N LYS A 167 15.32 -16.15 -2.61
CA LYS A 167 13.91 -16.56 -2.67
C LYS A 167 13.73 -18.02 -3.06
N LEU A 168 14.57 -18.53 -3.97
CA LEU A 168 14.55 -19.92 -4.42
C LEU A 168 15.01 -20.90 -3.34
N GLN A 169 15.80 -20.47 -2.36
CA GLN A 169 16.11 -21.26 -1.15
C GLN A 169 14.86 -21.74 -0.39
N LYS A 170 13.69 -21.10 -0.59
CA LYS A 170 12.42 -21.50 0.02
C LYS A 170 11.63 -22.52 -0.80
N GLY A 171 12.16 -22.96 -1.94
CA GLY A 171 11.48 -23.81 -2.91
C GLY A 171 10.75 -23.02 -3.99
N TRP A 172 10.62 -23.61 -5.19
CA TRP A 172 10.03 -22.98 -6.37
C TRP A 172 8.52 -22.67 -6.20
N SER A 173 7.82 -23.49 -5.42
CA SER A 173 6.39 -23.33 -5.12
C SER A 173 6.09 -22.16 -4.18
N ALA A 174 7.06 -21.75 -3.35
CA ALA A 174 6.91 -20.62 -2.42
C ALA A 174 7.05 -19.25 -3.09
N VAL A 175 7.41 -19.21 -4.38
CA VAL A 175 7.62 -17.96 -5.12
C VAL A 175 6.29 -17.42 -5.66
N SER A 176 5.88 -16.26 -5.15
CA SER A 176 4.67 -15.56 -5.60
C SER A 176 4.67 -15.31 -7.12
N PHE A 177 3.52 -15.49 -7.75
CA PHE A 177 3.30 -15.19 -9.17
C PHE A 177 3.71 -13.75 -9.54
N TRP A 178 3.38 -12.78 -8.69
CA TRP A 178 3.76 -11.38 -8.88
C TRP A 178 5.27 -11.16 -8.86
N PHE A 179 6.01 -11.96 -8.09
CA PHE A 179 7.47 -11.91 -8.12
C PHE A 179 8.01 -12.42 -9.46
N LYS A 180 7.43 -13.48 -10.02
CA LYS A 180 7.84 -14.01 -11.33
C LYS A 180 7.63 -12.99 -12.44
N ILE A 181 6.44 -12.36 -12.49
CA ILE A 181 6.15 -11.29 -13.45
C ILE A 181 7.12 -10.12 -13.30
N SER A 182 7.29 -9.63 -12.06
CA SER A 182 8.19 -8.50 -11.81
C SER A 182 9.64 -8.82 -12.17
N TYR A 183 10.10 -10.05 -11.90
CA TYR A 183 11.44 -10.51 -12.26
C TYR A 183 11.63 -10.60 -13.78
N ALA A 184 10.66 -11.20 -14.48
CA ALA A 184 10.66 -11.29 -15.94
C ALA A 184 10.64 -9.91 -16.60
N PHE A 185 9.83 -8.98 -16.08
CA PHE A 185 9.76 -7.61 -16.58
C PHE A 185 11.10 -6.88 -16.46
N ASN A 186 11.79 -6.98 -15.31
CA ASN A 186 13.12 -6.38 -15.14
C ASN A 186 14.15 -7.01 -16.10
N LEU A 187 14.14 -8.34 -16.25
CA LEU A 187 15.04 -9.03 -17.18
C LEU A 187 14.79 -8.58 -18.63
N LEU A 188 13.52 -8.46 -19.02
CA LEU A 188 13.13 -7.96 -20.33
C LEU A 188 13.61 -6.52 -20.54
N THR A 189 13.43 -5.63 -19.57
CA THR A 189 13.94 -4.25 -19.63
C THR A 189 15.44 -4.21 -19.86
N TYR A 190 16.22 -4.99 -19.11
CA TYR A 190 17.68 -5.03 -19.25
C TYR A 190 18.10 -5.62 -20.59
N ALA A 191 17.42 -6.67 -21.06
CA ALA A 191 17.67 -7.24 -22.39
C ALA A 191 17.38 -6.24 -23.50
N LEU A 192 16.23 -5.55 -23.45
CA LEU A 192 15.86 -4.50 -24.41
C LEU A 192 16.85 -3.34 -24.38
N THR A 193 17.34 -2.96 -23.19
CA THR A 193 18.31 -1.87 -23.05
C THR A 193 19.69 -2.26 -23.58
N LEU A 194 20.16 -3.48 -23.32
CA LEU A 194 21.40 -3.99 -23.91
C LEU A 194 21.28 -4.07 -25.43
N PHE A 195 20.15 -4.58 -25.92
CA PHE A 195 19.90 -4.62 -27.36
C PHE A 195 19.88 -3.21 -27.96
N TYR A 196 19.28 -2.23 -27.29
CA TYR A 196 19.30 -0.83 -27.71
C TYR A 196 20.72 -0.30 -27.85
N VAL A 197 21.52 -0.41 -26.79
CA VAL A 197 22.89 0.14 -26.72
C VAL A 197 23.83 -0.51 -27.75
N TRP A 198 23.67 -1.82 -27.99
CA TRP A 198 24.53 -2.58 -28.91
C TRP A 198 23.98 -2.69 -30.34
N SER A 199 22.71 -2.32 -30.57
CA SER A 199 22.06 -2.39 -31.89
C SER A 199 22.87 -1.68 -32.98
N PHE A 200 23.42 -0.50 -32.68
CA PHE A 200 24.22 0.27 -33.63
C PHE A 200 25.41 -0.54 -34.18
N TYR A 201 26.11 -1.27 -33.31
CA TYR A 201 27.26 -2.09 -33.70
C TYR A 201 26.82 -3.39 -34.37
N LEU A 202 25.77 -4.05 -33.85
CA LEU A 202 25.25 -5.31 -34.39
C LEU A 202 24.72 -5.14 -35.82
N PHE A 203 23.98 -4.07 -36.09
CA PHE A 203 23.39 -3.81 -37.41
C PHE A 203 24.32 -3.07 -38.37
N ASN A 204 25.55 -2.74 -37.98
CA ASN A 204 26.53 -2.16 -38.91
C ASN A 204 27.13 -3.21 -39.86
N PHE A 205 26.99 -4.50 -39.53
CA PHE A 205 27.58 -5.61 -40.29
C PHE A 205 26.72 -6.12 -41.45
N ASP A 206 25.42 -5.83 -41.47
CA ASP A 206 24.49 -6.36 -42.48
C ASP A 206 23.52 -5.28 -43.00
N ASN A 207 23.46 -5.13 -44.31
CA ASN A 207 22.63 -4.16 -45.03
C ASN A 207 21.36 -4.80 -45.63
N TYR A 208 21.13 -6.11 -45.42
CA TYR A 208 20.12 -6.86 -46.16
C TYR A 208 18.66 -6.45 -45.88
N ASN A 209 18.35 -5.87 -44.71
CA ASN A 209 17.00 -5.45 -44.34
C ASN A 209 16.95 -4.04 -43.71
N GLN A 210 17.00 -3.00 -44.54
CA GLN A 210 16.98 -1.60 -44.07
C GLN A 210 15.67 -1.20 -43.37
N GLU A 211 14.51 -1.72 -43.81
CA GLU A 211 13.21 -1.40 -43.21
C GLU A 211 13.06 -1.96 -41.80
N ILE A 212 13.43 -3.24 -41.60
CA ILE A 212 13.43 -3.87 -40.27
C ILE A 212 14.41 -3.13 -39.34
N LYS A 213 15.60 -2.78 -39.85
CA LYS A 213 16.58 -2.00 -39.10
C LYS A 213 16.02 -0.65 -38.67
N ARG A 214 15.30 0.05 -39.54
CA ARG A 214 14.62 1.32 -39.22
C ARG A 214 13.55 1.10 -38.15
N THR A 215 12.64 0.15 -38.34
CA THR A 215 11.56 -0.15 -37.38
C THR A 215 12.12 -0.50 -36.00
N VAL A 216 13.09 -1.42 -35.93
CA VAL A 216 13.72 -1.81 -34.66
C VAL A 216 14.42 -0.62 -34.01
N SER A 217 15.16 0.19 -34.77
CA SER A 217 15.87 1.36 -34.23
C SER A 217 14.93 2.43 -33.66
N TRP A 218 13.68 2.52 -34.15
CA TRP A 218 12.69 3.49 -33.67
C TRP A 218 11.91 2.98 -32.45
N PHE A 219 11.47 1.72 -32.45
CA PHE A 219 10.67 1.18 -31.34
C PHE A 219 11.52 0.81 -30.11
N LEU A 220 12.72 0.31 -30.33
CA LEU A 220 13.57 -0.23 -29.26
C LEU A 220 13.94 0.81 -28.18
N PRO A 221 14.33 2.06 -28.50
CA PRO A 221 14.57 3.10 -27.51
C PRO A 221 13.31 3.42 -26.69
N ILE A 222 12.14 3.47 -27.34
CA ILE A 222 10.85 3.79 -26.69
C ILE A 222 10.56 2.75 -25.61
N PHE A 223 10.59 1.46 -25.94
CA PHE A 223 10.35 0.40 -24.97
C PHE A 223 11.45 0.32 -23.90
N ALA A 224 12.71 0.53 -24.25
CA ALA A 224 13.82 0.52 -23.29
C ALA A 224 13.69 1.66 -22.25
N ILE A 225 13.40 2.88 -22.70
CA ILE A 225 13.25 4.06 -21.82
C ILE A 225 11.99 3.94 -20.95
N LEU A 226 10.84 3.64 -21.55
CA LEU A 226 9.58 3.51 -20.80
C LEU A 226 9.65 2.40 -19.76
N SER A 227 10.17 1.22 -20.13
CA SER A 227 10.28 0.11 -19.19
C SER A 227 11.32 0.37 -18.09
N SER A 228 12.43 1.06 -18.42
CA SER A 228 13.41 1.52 -17.42
C SER A 228 12.81 2.53 -16.44
N TRP A 229 11.96 3.44 -16.91
CA TRP A 229 11.23 4.38 -16.07
C TRP A 229 10.23 3.69 -15.13
N ILE A 230 9.47 2.72 -15.64
CA ILE A 230 8.55 1.91 -14.81
C ILE A 230 9.32 1.17 -13.71
N ASN A 231 10.48 0.60 -14.03
CA ASN A 231 11.36 -0.03 -13.03
C ASN A 231 11.91 0.99 -12.02
N CYS A 232 12.18 2.23 -12.43
CA CYS A 232 12.53 3.33 -11.50
C CYS A 232 11.40 3.59 -10.50
N LEU A 233 10.16 3.71 -10.97
CA LEU A 233 9.00 3.88 -10.09
C LEU A 233 8.85 2.70 -9.12
N TYR A 234 9.13 1.48 -9.57
CA TYR A 234 9.14 0.31 -8.69
C TYR A 234 10.19 0.41 -7.56
N VAL A 235 11.38 0.95 -7.86
CA VAL A 235 12.42 1.21 -6.85
C VAL A 235 11.96 2.29 -5.86
N LEU A 236 11.41 3.41 -6.37
CA LEU A 236 10.94 4.55 -5.57
C LEU A 236 9.73 4.23 -4.69
N ARG A 237 9.07 3.08 -4.87
CA ARG A 237 7.94 2.64 -4.05
C ARG A 237 8.22 2.56 -2.54
N LYS A 238 9.48 2.46 -2.12
CA LYS A 238 9.86 2.47 -0.68
C LYS A 238 10.15 3.86 -0.13
N SER A 239 10.24 4.85 -1.02
CA SER A 239 10.48 6.24 -0.70
C SER A 239 9.22 6.90 -0.11
N PRO A 240 9.32 8.13 0.41
CA PRO A 240 8.18 8.98 0.71
C PRO A 240 7.09 8.97 -0.39
N CYS A 241 7.45 9.07 -1.67
CA CYS A 241 6.49 9.06 -2.78
C CYS A 241 5.81 7.68 -3.00
N GLY A 242 6.20 6.66 -2.25
CA GLY A 242 5.76 5.27 -2.42
C GLY A 242 4.27 5.06 -2.27
N THR A 243 3.61 5.77 -1.36
CA THR A 243 2.15 5.73 -1.19
C THR A 243 1.44 6.16 -2.47
N TYR A 244 1.90 7.24 -3.12
CA TYR A 244 1.33 7.71 -4.39
C TYR A 244 1.55 6.71 -5.53
N ILE A 245 2.73 6.10 -5.62
CA ILE A 245 3.03 5.08 -6.64
C ILE A 245 2.11 3.85 -6.47
N LEU A 246 1.86 3.44 -5.23
CA LEU A 246 0.94 2.34 -4.90
C LEU A 246 -0.51 2.68 -5.22
N MET A 247 -0.95 3.89 -4.86
CA MET A 247 -2.27 4.40 -5.21
C MET A 247 -2.46 4.41 -6.73
N MET A 248 -1.51 4.97 -7.49
CA MET A 248 -1.52 4.98 -8.95
C MET A 248 -1.58 3.57 -9.53
N SER A 249 -0.81 2.62 -9.00
CA SER A 249 -0.84 1.22 -9.46
C SER A 249 -2.21 0.56 -9.25
N LYS A 250 -2.88 0.88 -8.14
CA LYS A 250 -4.22 0.37 -7.83
C LYS A 250 -5.29 1.03 -8.70
N ILE A 251 -5.18 2.34 -8.96
CA ILE A 251 -6.02 3.06 -9.93
C ILE A 251 -5.85 2.46 -11.33
N LEU A 252 -4.61 2.24 -11.79
CA LEU A 252 -4.34 1.63 -13.08
C LEU A 252 -4.98 0.23 -13.20
N ARG A 253 -4.89 -0.59 -12.14
CA ARG A 253 -5.52 -1.91 -12.12
C ARG A 253 -7.05 -1.83 -12.16
N SER A 254 -7.63 -0.87 -11.43
CA SER A 254 -9.08 -0.62 -11.48
C SER A 254 -9.51 -0.19 -12.88
N PHE A 255 -8.80 0.78 -13.47
CA PHE A 255 -8.99 1.26 -14.82
C PHE A 255 -8.90 0.14 -15.86
N LEU A 256 -7.88 -0.72 -15.78
CA LEU A 256 -7.75 -1.90 -16.66
C LEU A 256 -8.91 -2.89 -16.50
N GLY A 257 -9.49 -2.99 -15.29
CA GLY A 257 -10.67 -3.82 -15.05
C GLY A 257 -11.91 -3.30 -15.77
N THR A 258 -12.15 -1.99 -15.72
CA THR A 258 -13.33 -1.38 -16.37
C THR A 258 -13.11 -1.04 -17.86
N THR A 259 -11.86 -1.07 -18.33
CA THR A 259 -11.49 -1.05 -19.76
C THR A 259 -12.20 -2.15 -20.58
N VAL A 260 -12.58 -3.27 -19.96
CA VAL A 260 -13.35 -4.35 -20.61
C VAL A 260 -14.70 -3.86 -21.16
N ILE A 261 -15.30 -2.83 -20.55
CA ILE A 261 -16.55 -2.22 -21.01
C ILE A 261 -16.26 -1.14 -22.06
N TRP A 262 -15.19 -0.36 -21.85
CA TRP A 262 -14.89 0.80 -22.69
C TRP A 262 -14.30 0.45 -24.05
N ILE A 263 -13.37 -0.51 -24.13
CA ILE A 263 -12.75 -0.88 -25.41
C ILE A 263 -13.81 -1.33 -26.42
N PRO A 264 -14.74 -2.25 -26.11
CA PRO A 264 -15.80 -2.62 -27.05
C PRO A 264 -16.70 -1.46 -27.43
N THR A 265 -17.03 -0.58 -26.47
CA THR A 265 -17.86 0.61 -26.72
C THR A 265 -17.16 1.58 -27.69
N LEU A 266 -15.88 1.88 -27.44
CA LEU A 266 -15.07 2.73 -28.32
C LEU A 266 -14.88 2.09 -29.71
N LEU A 267 -14.64 0.78 -29.78
CA LEU A 267 -14.56 0.06 -31.05
C LEU A 267 -15.87 0.13 -31.83
N CYS A 268 -17.03 0.00 -31.17
CA CYS A 268 -18.32 0.14 -31.81
C CYS A 268 -18.50 1.52 -32.45
N PHE A 269 -18.19 2.60 -31.70
CA PHE A 269 -18.26 3.95 -32.24
C PHE A 269 -17.21 4.21 -33.32
N ALA A 270 -15.99 3.68 -33.17
CA ALA A 270 -14.95 3.78 -34.20
C ALA A 270 -15.40 3.16 -35.52
N PHE A 271 -16.07 2.00 -35.48
CA PHE A 271 -16.63 1.37 -36.68
C PHE A 271 -17.79 2.17 -37.27
N CYS A 272 -18.68 2.72 -36.45
CA CYS A 272 -19.76 3.58 -36.91
C CYS A 272 -19.24 4.86 -37.58
N PHE A 273 -18.24 5.52 -36.98
CA PHE A 273 -17.59 6.69 -37.58
C PHE A 273 -16.87 6.32 -38.87
N GLN A 274 -16.14 5.20 -38.89
CA GLN A 274 -15.48 4.73 -40.10
C GLN A 274 -16.47 4.43 -41.23
N LEU A 275 -17.65 3.87 -40.93
CA LEU A 275 -18.71 3.62 -41.92
C LEU A 275 -19.26 4.92 -42.50
N ILE A 276 -19.54 5.91 -41.64
CA ILE A 276 -20.15 7.18 -42.06
C ILE A 276 -19.13 8.07 -42.79
N MET A 277 -17.87 8.06 -42.35
CA MET A 277 -16.79 8.85 -42.90
C MET A 277 -16.06 8.16 -44.06
N ARG A 278 -16.46 6.92 -44.40
CA ARG A 278 -15.99 6.26 -45.62
C ARG A 278 -16.39 7.11 -46.82
N ASP A 279 -15.47 7.30 -47.76
CA ASP A 279 -15.67 8.09 -48.98
C ASP A 279 -15.88 9.59 -48.73
N SER A 280 -15.46 10.12 -47.57
CA SER A 280 -15.58 11.54 -47.22
C SER A 280 -14.41 12.41 -47.71
N GLY A 281 -13.33 11.81 -48.19
CA GLY A 281 -12.08 12.48 -48.53
C GLY A 281 -11.27 12.96 -47.31
N THR A 282 -11.72 12.69 -46.07
CA THR A 282 -11.06 13.16 -44.85
C THR A 282 -10.16 12.08 -44.24
N GLN A 283 -8.87 12.38 -44.13
CA GLN A 283 -7.94 11.54 -43.36
C GLN A 283 -8.23 11.70 -41.86
N PRO A 284 -8.12 10.65 -41.03
CA PRO A 284 -7.60 9.31 -41.29
C PRO A 284 -8.66 8.27 -41.72
N TRP A 285 -9.88 8.71 -42.09
CA TRP A 285 -11.02 7.83 -42.37
C TRP A 285 -11.10 7.41 -43.84
N ASP A 286 -10.41 8.14 -44.71
CA ASP A 286 -10.30 7.90 -46.14
C ASP A 286 -8.82 7.86 -46.55
N ASP A 287 -8.41 6.83 -47.28
CA ASP A 287 -7.04 6.68 -47.80
C ASP A 287 -7.07 6.96 -49.31
N PRO A 288 -6.57 8.12 -49.78
CA PRO A 288 -6.62 8.48 -51.19
C PRO A 288 -5.82 7.55 -52.11
N GLU A 289 -4.97 6.67 -51.55
CA GLU A 289 -4.18 5.67 -52.30
C GLU A 289 -4.83 4.26 -52.33
N TYR A 290 -6.16 4.16 -52.21
CA TYR A 290 -6.92 2.88 -52.26
C TYR A 290 -6.71 2.05 -53.56
N GLY A 291 -6.01 2.58 -54.56
CA GLY A 291 -5.62 1.89 -55.78
C GLY A 291 -4.39 0.98 -55.65
N ASN A 292 -3.59 1.08 -54.58
CA ASN A 292 -2.47 0.17 -54.33
C ASN A 292 -2.88 -0.87 -53.28
N TYR A 293 -3.11 -2.10 -53.76
CA TYR A 293 -3.44 -3.28 -52.95
C TYR A 293 -2.58 -3.35 -51.68
N SER A 294 -3.24 -3.48 -50.52
CA SER A 294 -2.70 -3.89 -49.20
C SER A 294 -2.10 -2.84 -48.24
N SER A 295 -2.46 -1.55 -48.31
CA SER A 295 -2.29 -0.64 -47.15
C SER A 295 -3.30 -0.97 -46.03
N ASN A 296 -3.08 -2.14 -45.42
CA ASN A 296 -3.66 -2.74 -44.22
C ASN A 296 -4.92 -2.08 -43.64
N ILE A 297 -6.10 -2.67 -43.92
CA ILE A 297 -7.39 -2.43 -43.22
C ILE A 297 -7.21 -2.31 -41.70
N PHE A 298 -6.27 -3.07 -41.14
CA PHE A 298 -5.88 -3.01 -39.73
C PHE A 298 -5.33 -1.64 -39.29
N MET A 299 -4.53 -0.97 -40.12
CA MET A 299 -4.00 0.36 -39.82
C MET A 299 -5.12 1.41 -39.84
N ALA A 300 -6.03 1.34 -40.82
CA ALA A 300 -7.22 2.20 -40.87
C ALA A 300 -8.11 1.98 -39.63
N MET A 301 -8.29 0.73 -39.20
CA MET A 301 -9.00 0.37 -37.97
C MET A 301 -8.30 0.90 -36.70
N PHE A 302 -6.98 0.85 -36.66
CA PHE A 302 -6.21 1.35 -35.52
C PHE A 302 -6.25 2.88 -35.45
N GLN A 303 -6.17 3.57 -36.59
CA GLN A 303 -6.29 5.03 -36.67
C GLN A 303 -7.70 5.50 -36.31
N SER A 304 -8.75 4.83 -36.81
CA SER A 304 -10.13 5.14 -36.47
C SER A 304 -10.37 4.99 -34.96
N PHE A 305 -9.94 3.88 -34.37
CA PHE A 305 -9.99 3.68 -32.93
C PHE A 305 -9.23 4.76 -32.15
N THR A 306 -8.02 5.13 -32.61
CA THR A 306 -7.20 6.17 -31.96
C THR A 306 -7.88 7.54 -32.02
N LYS A 307 -8.44 7.95 -33.17
CA LYS A 307 -9.16 9.23 -33.33
C LYS A 307 -10.44 9.25 -32.49
N THR A 308 -11.20 8.14 -32.43
CA THR A 308 -12.35 8.01 -31.52
C THR A 308 -11.94 8.03 -30.04
N SER A 309 -10.79 7.46 -29.68
CA SER A 309 -10.26 7.54 -28.31
C SER A 309 -9.80 8.96 -27.95
N ALA A 310 -9.25 9.73 -28.89
CA ALA A 310 -8.90 11.13 -28.66
C ALA A 310 -10.15 12.00 -28.45
N MET A 311 -11.20 11.77 -29.25
CA MET A 311 -12.51 12.42 -29.09
C MET A 311 -13.12 12.16 -27.71
N MET A 312 -12.92 10.98 -27.11
CA MET A 312 -13.39 10.67 -25.76
C MET A 312 -12.73 11.54 -24.67
N ILE A 313 -11.47 11.94 -24.86
CA ILE A 313 -10.73 12.77 -23.89
C ILE A 313 -11.16 14.26 -23.98
N GLY A 314 -11.86 14.63 -25.06
CA GLY A 314 -12.30 16.00 -25.34
C GLY A 314 -11.52 16.69 -26.45
N GLU A 315 -10.56 16.01 -27.10
CA GLU A 315 -9.94 16.46 -28.35
C GLU A 315 -10.89 16.17 -29.52
N VAL A 316 -12.01 16.88 -29.56
CA VAL A 316 -13.05 16.71 -30.57
C VAL A 316 -12.72 17.62 -31.76
N GLU A 317 -11.91 17.12 -32.69
CA GLU A 317 -11.84 17.69 -34.06
C GLU A 317 -13.11 17.30 -34.84
N ALA A 318 -14.28 17.75 -34.37
CA ALA A 318 -15.57 17.45 -35.00
C ALA A 318 -15.82 18.25 -36.27
N ASN A 319 -14.97 19.22 -36.62
CA ASN A 319 -15.15 20.05 -37.81
C ASN A 319 -15.29 19.17 -39.07
N ASP A 320 -14.43 18.16 -39.23
CA ASP A 320 -14.49 17.19 -40.33
C ASP A 320 -15.83 16.43 -40.39
N ILE A 321 -16.41 16.11 -39.22
CA ILE A 321 -17.65 15.34 -39.10
C ILE A 321 -18.87 16.24 -39.37
N LEU A 322 -18.83 17.48 -38.87
CA LEU A 322 -19.90 18.47 -38.99
C LEU A 322 -19.99 19.06 -40.42
N GLU A 323 -18.86 19.14 -41.12
CA GLU A 323 -18.77 19.64 -42.50
C GLU A 323 -19.55 18.79 -43.51
N ARG A 324 -19.78 17.50 -43.21
CA ARG A 324 -20.55 16.60 -44.07
C ARG A 324 -22.03 16.97 -44.16
N LYS A 325 -22.56 17.80 -43.25
CA LYS A 325 -23.96 18.23 -43.18
C LYS A 325 -24.98 17.07 -43.21
N THR A 326 -24.56 15.86 -42.86
CA THR A 326 -25.45 14.69 -42.77
C THR A 326 -26.01 14.57 -41.37
N TRP A 327 -27.33 14.55 -41.24
CA TRP A 327 -28.02 14.45 -39.94
C TRP A 327 -27.60 13.22 -39.12
N ILE A 328 -27.25 12.12 -39.80
CA ILE A 328 -26.84 10.86 -39.17
C ILE A 328 -25.47 10.96 -38.48
N ALA A 329 -24.55 11.75 -39.04
CA ALA A 329 -23.23 12.01 -38.44
C ALA A 329 -23.36 12.87 -37.18
N ASN A 330 -24.21 13.91 -37.22
CA ASN A 330 -24.48 14.77 -36.07
C ASN A 330 -25.18 14.00 -34.94
N LEU A 331 -26.15 13.14 -35.27
CA LEU A 331 -26.82 12.30 -34.28
C LEU A 331 -25.84 11.30 -33.64
N LEU A 332 -24.98 10.67 -34.43
CA LEU A 332 -23.96 9.76 -33.93
C LEU A 332 -22.95 10.48 -33.02
N LEU A 333 -22.53 11.69 -33.39
CA LEU A 333 -21.62 12.51 -32.59
C LEU A 333 -22.24 12.87 -31.24
N ILE A 334 -23.50 13.34 -31.22
CA ILE A 334 -24.22 13.64 -29.97
C ILE A 334 -24.37 12.38 -29.11
N ALA A 335 -24.74 11.25 -29.70
CA ALA A 335 -24.85 9.98 -28.98
C ALA A 335 -23.49 9.54 -28.40
N PHE A 336 -22.41 9.71 -29.15
CA PHE A 336 -21.05 9.45 -28.70
C PHE A 336 -20.67 10.36 -27.53
N GLU A 337 -20.89 11.67 -27.61
CA GLU A 337 -20.56 12.61 -26.53
C GLU A 337 -21.33 12.29 -25.26
N VAL A 338 -22.64 12.04 -25.36
CA VAL A 338 -23.46 11.68 -24.20
C VAL A 338 -23.00 10.37 -23.58
N ILE A 339 -22.79 9.32 -24.38
CA ILE A 339 -22.42 8.01 -23.84
C ILE A 339 -20.98 7.99 -23.34
N THR A 340 -20.02 8.48 -24.12
CA THR A 340 -18.60 8.30 -23.80
C THR A 340 -18.04 9.42 -22.91
N VAL A 341 -18.31 10.68 -23.24
CA VAL A 341 -17.78 11.82 -22.48
C VAL A 341 -18.62 12.06 -21.23
N ILE A 342 -19.95 12.11 -21.34
CA ILE A 342 -20.81 12.45 -20.19
C ILE A 342 -21.02 11.25 -19.27
N LEU A 343 -21.34 10.06 -19.78
CA LEU A 343 -21.61 8.91 -18.93
C LEU A 343 -20.32 8.14 -18.56
N LEU A 344 -19.53 7.70 -19.55
CA LEU A 344 -18.38 6.84 -19.26
C LEU A 344 -17.23 7.59 -18.58
N MET A 345 -16.83 8.79 -19.02
CA MET A 345 -15.73 9.54 -18.40
C MET A 345 -16.04 9.90 -16.93
N ASN A 346 -17.25 10.40 -16.66
CA ASN A 346 -17.68 10.74 -15.31
C ASN A 346 -17.81 9.50 -14.42
N LEU A 347 -18.21 8.35 -14.98
CA LEU A 347 -18.17 7.08 -14.26
C LEU A 347 -16.73 6.70 -13.88
N MET A 348 -15.73 6.89 -14.78
CA MET A 348 -14.32 6.60 -14.46
C MET A 348 -13.83 7.45 -13.29
N ILE A 349 -14.10 8.76 -13.35
CA ILE A 349 -13.67 9.71 -12.32
C ILE A 349 -14.36 9.37 -11.00
N SER A 350 -15.66 9.07 -11.02
CA SER A 350 -16.42 8.72 -9.82
C SER A 350 -15.92 7.43 -9.17
N LEU A 351 -15.55 6.42 -9.96
CA LEU A 351 -14.94 5.18 -9.45
C LEU A 351 -13.54 5.43 -8.85
N ALA A 352 -12.76 6.34 -9.45
CA ALA A 352 -11.43 6.67 -8.94
C ALA A 352 -11.49 7.53 -7.65
N VAL A 353 -12.44 8.47 -7.58
CA VAL A 353 -12.60 9.42 -6.47
C VAL A 353 -13.34 8.80 -5.28
N GLY A 354 -14.35 7.95 -5.54
CA GLY A 354 -15.14 7.30 -4.49
C GLY A 354 -14.31 6.48 -3.49
N ASP A 355 -13.15 5.98 -3.92
CA ASP A 355 -12.31 5.08 -3.14
C ASP A 355 -11.03 5.73 -2.59
N VAL A 356 -10.80 7.04 -2.70
CA VAL A 356 -9.46 7.64 -2.41
C VAL A 356 -8.99 7.41 -0.97
N SER A 357 -9.89 7.48 0.02
CA SER A 357 -9.54 7.20 1.42
C SER A 357 -9.11 5.75 1.61
N ASP A 358 -9.88 4.82 1.07
CA ASP A 358 -9.64 3.39 1.18
C ASP A 358 -8.43 2.96 0.35
N LEU A 359 -8.20 3.65 -0.77
CA LEU A 359 -7.01 3.56 -1.60
C LEU A 359 -5.77 3.94 -0.80
N ARG A 360 -5.83 5.05 -0.07
CA ARG A 360 -4.73 5.53 0.77
C ARG A 360 -4.42 4.56 1.91
N VAL A 361 -5.43 4.18 2.70
CA VAL A 361 -5.25 3.22 3.81
C VAL A 361 -4.69 1.91 3.29
N SER A 362 -5.25 1.37 2.21
CA SER A 362 -4.78 0.15 1.55
C SER A 362 -3.33 0.28 1.04
N ALA A 363 -2.96 1.44 0.49
CA ALA A 363 -1.60 1.71 0.03
C ALA A 363 -0.60 1.80 1.19
N GLU A 364 -0.97 2.45 2.30
CA GLU A 364 -0.15 2.53 3.52
C GLU A 364 0.06 1.13 4.14
N GLU A 365 -0.98 0.31 4.19
CA GLU A 365 -0.85 -1.09 4.63
C GLU A 365 0.07 -1.89 3.72
N TYR A 366 -0.11 -1.79 2.41
CA TYR A 366 0.73 -2.50 1.45
C TYR A 366 2.19 -2.01 1.50
N LEU A 367 2.42 -0.71 1.71
CA LEU A 367 3.73 -0.13 1.95
C LEU A 367 4.38 -0.72 3.22
N LEU A 368 3.63 -0.86 4.31
CA LEU A 368 4.12 -1.52 5.51
C LEU A 368 4.54 -2.97 5.23
N ARG A 369 3.72 -3.73 4.47
CA ARG A 369 4.08 -5.09 4.05
C ARG A 369 5.39 -5.11 3.25
N ILE A 370 5.60 -4.14 2.35
CA ILE A 370 6.85 -4.01 1.58
C ILE A 370 8.04 -3.70 2.50
N LYS A 371 7.89 -2.76 3.45
CA LYS A 371 8.94 -2.38 4.40
C LYS A 371 9.36 -3.56 5.29
N VAL A 372 8.40 -4.28 5.85
CA VAL A 372 8.67 -5.49 6.65
C VAL A 372 9.37 -6.57 5.82
N ASN A 373 8.90 -6.81 4.58
CA ASN A 373 9.54 -7.75 3.67
C ASN A 373 10.98 -7.36 3.37
N PHE A 374 11.22 -6.08 3.09
CA PHE A 374 12.55 -5.56 2.83
C PHE A 374 13.46 -5.70 4.05
N CYS A 375 12.97 -5.42 5.26
CA CYS A 375 13.70 -5.64 6.50
C CYS A 375 14.09 -7.12 6.69
N ILE A 376 13.16 -8.06 6.47
CA ILE A 376 13.44 -9.50 6.56
C ILE A 376 14.46 -9.94 5.50
N GLU A 377 14.34 -9.43 4.27
CA GLU A 377 15.28 -9.72 3.17
C GLU A 377 16.68 -9.16 3.49
N ALA A 378 16.78 -7.93 4.00
CA ALA A 378 18.04 -7.30 4.39
C ALA A 378 18.72 -8.01 5.56
N LEU A 379 17.95 -8.39 6.60
CA LEU A 379 18.46 -9.18 7.71
C LEU A 379 18.95 -10.54 7.23
N HIS A 380 18.20 -11.21 6.34
CA HIS A 380 18.63 -12.49 5.78
C HIS A 380 19.95 -12.37 5.03
N LEU A 381 20.08 -11.35 4.17
CA LEU A 381 21.30 -11.11 3.43
C LEU A 381 22.46 -10.84 4.40
N SER A 382 22.23 -10.06 5.47
CA SER A 382 23.25 -9.82 6.50
C SER A 382 23.67 -11.07 7.27
N GLU A 383 22.79 -12.05 7.46
CA GLU A 383 23.10 -13.33 8.11
C GLU A 383 23.97 -14.21 7.21
N GLN A 384 23.71 -14.20 5.90
CA GLN A 384 24.45 -15.01 4.91
C GLN A 384 25.81 -14.41 4.54
N VAL A 385 25.94 -13.08 4.61
CA VAL A 385 27.14 -12.32 4.22
C VAL A 385 28.08 -12.10 5.43
N SER A 386 28.05 -12.98 6.42
CA SER A 386 28.94 -12.97 7.59
C SER A 386 30.44 -13.04 7.25
N LEU A 387 30.80 -13.35 6.00
CA LEU A 387 32.16 -13.25 5.47
C LEU A 387 32.74 -11.82 5.46
N LEU A 388 31.89 -10.78 5.48
CA LEU A 388 32.30 -9.37 5.54
C LEU A 388 32.59 -8.87 6.97
N ASP A 389 32.57 -9.74 7.98
CA ASP A 389 32.96 -9.48 9.38
C ASP A 389 34.41 -8.93 9.51
N CYS A 390 35.20 -8.97 8.43
CA CYS A 390 36.58 -8.47 8.39
C CYS A 390 36.70 -6.94 8.18
N LEU A 391 35.63 -6.24 7.77
CA LEU A 391 35.66 -4.78 7.58
C LEU A 391 35.17 -4.02 8.83
N PRO A 392 36.03 -3.27 9.54
CA PRO A 392 35.69 -2.65 10.82
C PRO A 392 34.66 -1.50 10.74
N PHE A 393 34.33 -1.04 9.53
CA PHE A 393 33.39 0.06 9.28
C PHE A 393 31.95 -0.41 9.05
N ILE A 394 31.71 -1.71 8.92
CA ILE A 394 30.38 -2.26 8.61
C ILE A 394 29.86 -2.99 9.85
N GLN A 395 29.04 -2.31 10.64
CA GLN A 395 28.33 -2.98 11.72
C GLN A 395 27.28 -3.92 11.12
N VAL A 396 27.42 -5.21 11.39
CA VAL A 396 26.54 -6.24 10.82
C VAL A 396 25.09 -5.99 11.27
N LEU A 397 24.18 -5.87 10.30
CA LEU A 397 22.80 -5.44 10.53
C LEU A 397 22.05 -6.29 11.56
N HIS A 398 22.29 -7.60 11.63
CA HIS A 398 21.61 -8.48 12.60
C HIS A 398 22.22 -8.43 14.02
N ARG A 399 23.40 -7.81 14.21
CA ARG A 399 24.07 -7.68 15.52
C ARG A 399 24.01 -6.26 16.10
N ALA A 400 23.68 -5.25 15.30
CA ALA A 400 23.53 -3.88 15.77
C ALA A 400 22.42 -3.79 16.83
N GLN A 401 22.60 -2.97 17.86
CA GLN A 401 21.56 -2.74 18.87
C GLN A 401 20.51 -1.77 18.33
N THR A 402 19.24 -2.04 18.63
CA THR A 402 18.10 -1.20 18.24
C THR A 402 17.98 -0.02 19.20
N ASN A 403 17.69 1.17 18.67
CA ASN A 403 17.33 2.32 19.49
C ASN A 403 16.03 2.03 20.23
N ASN A 404 16.08 2.16 21.56
CA ASN A 404 15.02 1.72 22.46
C ASN A 404 14.16 2.86 22.99
N VAL A 405 14.45 4.10 22.60
CA VAL A 405 13.62 5.26 22.88
C VAL A 405 13.22 5.89 21.55
N LEU A 406 11.93 6.17 21.39
CA LEU A 406 11.38 6.92 20.27
C LEU A 406 10.64 8.14 20.82
N VAL A 407 11.01 9.34 20.37
CA VAL A 407 10.38 10.60 20.77
C VAL A 407 9.66 11.20 19.57
N LEU A 408 8.38 11.51 19.76
CA LEU A 408 7.52 12.20 18.81
C LEU A 408 7.17 13.57 19.39
N ASN A 409 7.51 14.64 18.69
CA ASN A 409 7.13 16.00 19.08
C ASN A 409 5.80 16.36 18.38
N LYS A 410 4.76 16.64 19.16
CA LYS A 410 3.41 16.94 18.64
C LYS A 410 3.36 18.27 17.89
N ASN A 411 4.16 19.25 18.30
CA ASN A 411 4.08 20.61 17.77
C ASN A 411 4.82 20.75 16.44
N ASN A 412 6.00 20.13 16.33
CA ASN A 412 6.88 20.28 15.17
C ASN A 412 6.89 19.05 14.25
N ASP A 413 6.13 17.99 14.57
CA ASP A 413 6.16 16.70 13.85
C ASP A 413 7.58 16.09 13.77
N ASP A 414 8.45 16.47 14.72
CA ASP A 414 9.82 16.01 14.75
C ASP A 414 9.90 14.64 15.43
N VAL A 415 10.72 13.75 14.87
CA VAL A 415 10.79 12.35 15.29
C VAL A 415 12.25 11.93 15.35
N PHE A 416 12.70 11.59 16.55
CA PHE A 416 14.05 11.08 16.76
C PHE A 416 14.04 9.85 17.66
N SER A 417 15.11 9.07 17.54
CA SER A 417 15.33 7.85 18.31
C SER A 417 16.68 7.91 19.00
N MET A 418 16.79 7.26 20.15
CA MET A 418 18.06 7.12 20.85
C MET A 418 18.19 5.77 21.53
N HIS A 419 19.43 5.39 21.82
CA HIS A 419 19.74 4.18 22.58
C HIS A 419 20.18 4.52 24.01
N ILE A 420 19.45 3.99 24.99
CA ILE A 420 19.77 4.07 26.41
C ILE A 420 20.18 2.69 26.92
N LYS A 421 21.40 2.58 27.42
CA LYS A 421 21.88 1.35 28.05
C LYS A 421 21.07 1.04 29.33
N ALA A 422 20.77 -0.23 29.54
CA ALA A 422 20.06 -0.72 30.73
C ALA A 422 18.67 -0.07 30.97
N ILE A 423 17.92 0.24 29.91
CA ILE A 423 16.57 0.84 29.98
C ILE A 423 15.64 0.06 30.92
N ARG A 424 15.76 -1.27 30.95
CA ARG A 424 14.95 -2.15 31.80
C ARG A 424 15.16 -1.85 33.29
N GLY A 425 16.40 -1.78 33.75
CA GLY A 425 16.69 -1.48 35.15
C GLY A 425 16.35 -0.05 35.55
N ARG A 426 16.28 0.87 34.58
CA ARG A 426 16.06 2.30 34.82
C ARG A 426 14.60 2.72 34.82
N PHE A 427 13.78 2.15 33.93
CA PHE A 427 12.38 2.55 33.75
C PHE A 427 11.38 1.40 33.95
N PHE A 428 11.79 0.14 33.79
CA PHE A 428 10.94 -1.03 33.99
C PHE A 428 11.14 -1.62 35.40
N THR A 429 11.08 -0.77 36.42
CA THR A 429 11.10 -1.14 37.85
C THR A 429 9.68 -1.42 38.34
N GLU A 430 9.52 -2.24 39.40
CA GLU A 430 8.20 -2.59 39.98
C GLU A 430 7.32 -1.37 40.30
N GLU A 431 7.93 -0.23 40.65
CA GLU A 431 7.24 1.05 40.87
C GLU A 431 6.58 1.64 39.63
N ASN A 432 7.10 1.36 38.43
CA ASN A 432 6.47 1.71 37.15
C ASN A 432 5.67 0.51 36.57
N LEU A 433 5.83 -0.66 37.16
CA LEU A 433 5.24 -1.96 36.78
C LEU A 433 4.01 -2.32 37.62
N PHE A 434 3.44 -1.37 38.37
CA PHE A 434 2.16 -1.60 39.05
C PHE A 434 1.23 -2.34 38.10
N PRO A 435 0.65 -3.48 38.53
CA PRO A 435 -0.26 -4.21 37.68
C PRO A 435 -1.32 -3.23 37.21
N PRO A 436 -1.82 -3.35 35.97
CA PRO A 436 -3.03 -2.62 35.62
C PRO A 436 -4.03 -2.99 36.72
N HIS A 437 -4.36 -2.07 37.62
CA HIS A 437 -5.54 -2.22 38.44
C HIS A 437 -6.64 -2.31 37.41
N LYS A 438 -7.08 -3.56 37.13
CA LYS A 438 -8.13 -3.95 36.17
C LYS A 438 -8.67 -2.72 35.47
N GLU A 439 -8.03 -2.29 34.39
CA GLU A 439 -8.48 -1.09 33.69
C GLU A 439 -9.82 -1.46 33.07
N GLU A 440 -10.89 -1.07 33.75
CA GLU A 440 -12.26 -1.33 33.36
C GLU A 440 -12.52 -0.49 32.11
N VAL A 441 -12.58 -1.14 30.96
CA VAL A 441 -13.01 -0.51 29.71
C VAL A 441 -14.51 -0.26 29.83
N PHE A 442 -14.92 0.99 29.83
CA PHE A 442 -16.33 1.38 29.89
C PHE A 442 -16.82 1.68 28.48
N GLU A 443 -17.83 0.95 28.01
CA GLU A 443 -18.56 1.31 26.78
C GLU A 443 -19.77 2.18 27.16
N LEU A 444 -19.89 3.33 26.49
CA LEU A 444 -20.87 4.35 26.83
C LEU A 444 -21.84 4.53 25.64
N VAL A 445 -23.05 4.00 25.79
CA VAL A 445 -24.10 4.07 24.76
C VAL A 445 -25.15 5.09 25.18
N MET A 446 -25.26 6.18 24.41
CA MET A 446 -26.29 7.20 24.61
C MET A 446 -27.52 6.89 23.77
N ASN A 447 -28.65 6.62 24.41
CA ASN A 447 -29.96 6.52 23.76
C ASN A 447 -30.86 7.67 24.21
N ALA A 448 -31.88 7.99 23.41
CA ALA A 448 -32.81 9.10 23.62
C ALA A 448 -33.59 9.09 24.96
N THR A 449 -33.49 8.01 25.75
CA THR A 449 -34.18 7.82 27.04
C THR A 449 -33.24 7.78 28.26
N GLY A 450 -31.93 8.01 28.10
CA GLY A 450 -30.96 8.12 29.20
C GLY A 450 -29.61 7.42 28.98
N LEU A 451 -28.67 7.64 29.90
CA LEU A 451 -27.32 7.07 29.88
C LEU A 451 -27.34 5.63 30.44
N LYS A 452 -26.88 4.64 29.67
CA LYS A 452 -26.62 3.29 30.17
C LYS A 452 -25.13 2.98 30.05
N VAL A 453 -24.50 2.68 31.17
CA VAL A 453 -23.10 2.24 31.20
C VAL A 453 -23.10 0.72 31.24
N ARG A 454 -22.42 0.11 30.25
CA ARG A 454 -22.17 -1.32 30.23
C ARG A 454 -20.74 -1.57 30.68
N LYS A 455 -20.59 -2.36 31.75
CA LYS A 455 -19.29 -2.85 32.22
C LYS A 455 -19.15 -4.30 31.78
N ASP A 456 -18.23 -4.55 30.87
CA ASP A 456 -17.91 -5.92 30.45
C ASP A 456 -16.78 -6.47 31.34
N LEU A 457 -17.10 -7.46 32.17
CA LEU A 457 -16.10 -8.23 32.92
C LEU A 457 -15.68 -9.44 32.09
N TRP A 458 -14.37 -9.67 32.01
CA TRP A 458 -13.74 -10.77 31.25
C TRP A 458 -14.21 -12.18 31.66
N ASN A 459 -14.89 -12.35 32.80
CA ASN A 459 -15.53 -13.61 33.14
C ASN A 459 -16.81 -13.38 33.96
N THR A 460 -17.95 -13.71 33.34
CA THR A 460 -19.30 -13.89 33.90
C THR A 460 -20.04 -12.63 34.39
N LYS A 461 -21.09 -12.30 33.61
CA LYS A 461 -22.15 -11.29 33.79
C LYS A 461 -21.75 -9.82 33.55
N SER A 462 -22.22 -9.27 32.42
CA SER A 462 -22.32 -7.84 32.18
C SER A 462 -23.42 -7.24 33.06
N THR A 463 -23.08 -6.24 33.87
CA THR A 463 -24.06 -5.48 34.68
C THR A 463 -24.39 -4.17 33.98
N VAL A 464 -25.68 -3.95 33.73
CA VAL A 464 -26.21 -2.69 33.21
C VAL A 464 -26.65 -1.84 34.39
N MET A 465 -25.97 -0.72 34.62
CA MET A 465 -26.34 0.22 35.68
C MET A 465 -27.05 1.43 35.07
N ALA A 466 -28.23 1.74 35.58
CA ALA A 466 -28.91 3.01 35.34
C ALA A 466 -28.47 3.99 36.43
N LEU A 467 -27.69 5.00 36.06
CA LEU A 467 -27.10 5.93 37.03
C LEU A 467 -27.89 7.25 36.98
N LYS A 468 -28.35 7.70 38.15
CA LYS A 468 -28.96 9.01 38.36
C LYS A 468 -27.97 9.83 39.21
N ASP A 469 -27.52 10.95 38.67
CA ASP A 469 -26.61 11.92 39.30
C ASP A 469 -25.23 11.36 39.72
N LEU A 470 -24.34 11.18 38.74
CA LEU A 470 -22.94 10.82 38.97
C LEU A 470 -22.00 11.68 38.10
N THR A 471 -20.98 12.27 38.72
CA THR A 471 -19.90 12.98 38.04
C THR A 471 -18.82 11.98 37.61
N PHE A 472 -18.65 11.81 36.30
CA PHE A 472 -17.62 10.93 35.76
C PHE A 472 -16.26 11.64 35.75
N ARG A 473 -15.24 11.00 36.33
CA ARG A 473 -13.84 11.29 36.02
C ARG A 473 -13.36 10.19 35.08
N MET A 474 -13.42 10.46 33.78
CA MET A 474 -12.79 9.59 32.78
C MET A 474 -11.27 9.79 32.87
N THR A 475 -10.54 8.70 33.11
CA THR A 475 -9.10 8.65 32.87
C THR A 475 -8.94 7.95 31.55
N GLU A 476 -8.61 8.70 30.49
CA GLU A 476 -8.18 8.13 29.22
C GLU A 476 -6.96 7.26 29.49
N THR A 477 -7.13 5.94 29.43
CA THR A 477 -6.02 5.05 29.15
C THR A 477 -5.83 5.04 27.65
N THR A 478 -4.59 4.96 27.18
CA THR A 478 -4.36 4.93 25.74
C THR A 478 -5.14 3.75 25.14
N PRO A 479 -5.84 3.92 24.01
CA PRO A 479 -6.65 2.86 23.39
C PRO A 479 -5.84 1.63 22.94
N SER A 480 -4.52 1.66 23.15
CA SER A 480 -3.55 0.68 22.70
C SER A 480 -3.27 -0.45 23.71
N GLY A 481 -3.66 -0.32 24.99
CA GLY A 481 -3.29 -1.30 26.03
C GLY A 481 -1.82 -1.20 26.50
N ILE A 482 -1.08 -0.20 26.03
CA ILE A 482 0.31 0.07 26.44
C ILE A 482 0.33 0.86 27.75
N ARG A 483 1.25 0.51 28.65
CA ARG A 483 1.37 1.13 29.98
C ARG A 483 1.93 2.55 29.91
N LEU A 484 1.36 3.43 30.72
CA LEU A 484 1.79 4.83 30.82
C LEU A 484 2.74 5.04 32.00
N VAL A 485 3.84 5.76 31.78
CA VAL A 485 4.79 6.14 32.83
C VAL A 485 4.14 7.20 33.73
N ARG A 486 3.81 6.84 34.98
CA ARG A 486 3.19 7.76 35.95
C ARG A 486 4.17 8.44 36.90
N ASN A 487 5.39 7.95 37.02
CA ASN A 487 6.36 8.50 37.96
C ASN A 487 6.84 9.89 37.52
N LYS A 488 6.61 10.90 38.37
CA LYS A 488 6.94 12.31 38.09
C LYS A 488 8.43 12.56 37.93
N ASP A 489 9.28 11.78 38.61
CA ASP A 489 10.73 11.97 38.55
C ASP A 489 11.29 11.43 37.23
N HIS A 490 10.82 10.25 36.80
CA HIS A 490 11.10 9.74 35.45
C HIS A 490 10.51 10.65 34.37
N GLY A 491 9.33 11.22 34.59
CA GLY A 491 8.72 12.18 33.67
C GLY A 491 9.62 13.41 33.42
N LYS A 492 10.20 13.98 34.48
CA LYS A 492 11.15 15.10 34.34
C LYS A 492 12.40 14.71 33.54
N GLU A 493 12.95 13.53 33.83
CA GLU A 493 14.10 13.00 33.09
C GLU A 493 13.80 12.81 31.60
N LEU A 494 12.66 12.22 31.27
CA LEU A 494 12.22 11.99 29.89
C LEU A 494 12.04 13.31 29.09
N LEU A 495 11.60 14.38 29.75
CA LEU A 495 11.47 15.70 29.12
C LEU A 495 12.82 16.33 28.75
N THR A 496 13.91 15.93 29.41
CA THR A 496 15.27 16.41 29.08
C THR A 496 15.86 15.78 27.82
N PHE A 497 15.16 14.83 27.18
CA PHE A 497 15.62 14.24 25.93
C PHE A 497 15.62 15.26 24.80
N ILE A 498 16.85 15.58 24.36
CA ILE A 498 17.17 16.43 23.21
C ILE A 498 17.49 15.52 22.03
N ASP A 499 17.13 15.97 20.83
CA ASP A 499 17.42 15.28 19.57
C ASP A 499 18.94 15.04 19.41
N PRO A 500 19.41 13.78 19.47
CA PRO A 500 20.80 13.45 19.23
C PRO A 500 21.08 13.13 17.75
N GLU A 501 20.06 13.18 16.88
CA GLU A 501 20.18 12.74 15.49
C GLU A 501 20.85 13.81 14.61
N GLY A 502 21.97 13.45 13.98
CA GLY A 502 22.59 14.28 12.96
C GLY A 502 21.78 14.35 11.67
N SER A 503 22.08 15.33 10.81
CA SER A 503 21.37 15.58 9.54
C SER A 503 21.28 14.35 8.63
N TRP A 504 22.29 13.47 8.66
CA TRP A 504 22.25 12.22 7.92
C TRP A 504 21.10 11.30 8.36
N ARG A 505 20.88 11.16 9.68
CA ARG A 505 19.80 10.31 10.20
C ARG A 505 18.42 10.90 9.86
N LYS A 506 18.30 12.23 9.87
CA LYS A 506 17.10 12.95 9.39
C LYS A 506 16.85 12.69 7.90
N PHE A 507 17.88 12.75 7.07
CA PHE A 507 17.80 12.35 5.65
C PHE A 507 17.36 10.88 5.50
N GLN A 508 17.89 9.97 6.32
CA GLN A 508 17.48 8.55 6.28
C GLN A 508 15.98 8.37 6.58
N ARG A 509 15.47 9.07 7.60
CA ARG A 509 14.03 9.06 7.95
C ARG A 509 13.18 9.63 6.83
N TRP A 510 13.61 10.73 6.23
CA TRP A 510 12.94 11.32 5.08
C TRP A 510 12.91 10.35 3.90
N LEU A 511 14.04 9.75 3.52
CA LEU A 511 14.16 8.89 2.33
C LEU A 511 13.31 7.61 2.42
N ILE A 512 12.99 7.12 3.62
CA ILE A 512 12.09 5.96 3.83
C ILE A 512 10.63 6.40 4.06
N GLY A 513 10.38 7.71 4.14
CA GLY A 513 9.05 8.25 4.42
C GLY A 513 8.59 7.95 5.83
N LEU A 514 9.50 8.00 6.81
CA LEU A 514 9.17 7.94 8.24
C LEU A 514 8.88 9.32 8.80
N ASN A 515 9.51 10.37 8.27
CA ASN A 515 9.20 11.76 8.60
C ASN A 515 9.37 12.63 7.34
N TRP A 516 8.26 13.20 6.85
CA TRP A 516 8.27 14.03 5.64
C TRP A 516 8.91 15.41 5.87
N LYS A 517 8.83 15.93 7.10
CA LYS A 517 9.31 17.28 7.47
C LYS A 517 10.75 17.28 7.99
N ALA A 518 11.32 16.11 8.30
CA ALA A 518 12.67 15.97 8.87
C ALA A 518 13.79 16.68 8.07
N LEU A 519 13.60 16.89 6.76
CA LEU A 519 14.58 17.55 5.88
C LEU A 519 14.24 19.02 5.57
N LEU A 520 13.00 19.44 5.81
CA LEU A 520 12.53 20.80 5.56
C LEU A 520 12.72 21.73 6.77
N LEU A 521 12.93 21.14 7.95
CA LEU A 521 13.08 21.86 9.23
C LEU A 521 14.50 21.74 9.82
N SER A 522 15.46 21.14 9.10
CA SER A 522 16.85 20.94 9.54
C SER A 522 17.77 22.08 9.13
#